data_AF-A0AAD8F5K1-F1
#
_entry.id   AF-A0AAD8F5K1-F1
#
_cell.length_a   1.000
_cell.length_b   1.000
_cell.length_c   1.000
_cell.angle_alpha   90.00
_cell.angle_beta   90.00
_cell.angle_gamma   90.00
#
_symmetry.space_group_name_H-M   'P 1'
#
loop_
_entity.id
_entity.type
_entity.pdbx_description
1 polymer ?
#
loop_
_entity_poly.entity_id
_entity_poly.type
_entity_poly.pdbx_seq_one_letter_code
_entity_poly.pdbx_strand_id
1 'polypeptide(L)'
;MNILSGLSQWYFSIVFAYVLVYLANSVQSPLPWSQCGQEWNSIHCIPPGSSAQDYGRNANSSKMLLNASANWMNSSSTGNMSSSASREFWLRYVLQLSPGLEDMGGLVWYTSLALFISFVLTFVCIIKSIRSVGKVVYVTALLPYILLTVLMIKGLTLTGAVEGITFYVYPNFNKLLLTSTWIEASIQVFYSLGPAYGGLITMASYNKFNNNCLRDSVILCFVCEGTSVFAGFTIFSILGHMAYNLNTTVSSFAQSGPGLAFVVYPEAISYLPLPQLWAVLFFLMCLTICIDSQFTLAETVLTTLQDVWPKFVTKWSIAIKCLYGVLIFLAALPFASRGGMYLFQLMDWYFAAFSVLVNAILECIIIGWIYGKSWAVSRRPTFYVWQKTTIHF
;
A
#
# COMPACT_ATOMS: atom_id res chain seq x y z
N MET A 1 -6.98 -20.11 -3.58
CA MET A 1 -7.50 -19.02 -2.72
C MET A 1 -6.83 -18.98 -1.36
N ASN A 2 -7.07 -19.92 -0.43
CA ASN A 2 -6.53 -19.83 0.93
C ASN A 2 -5.00 -19.59 0.99
N ILE A 3 -4.22 -20.37 0.24
CA ILE A 3 -2.76 -20.19 0.11
C ILE A 3 -2.41 -18.80 -0.43
N LEU A 4 -3.16 -18.30 -1.42
CA LEU A 4 -2.93 -16.98 -2.01
C LEU A 4 -3.24 -15.86 -1.01
N SER A 5 -4.31 -15.99 -0.21
CA SER A 5 -4.65 -15.05 0.84
C SER A 5 -3.56 -15.02 1.91
N GLY A 6 -3.05 -16.19 2.32
CA GLY A 6 -1.93 -16.29 3.26
C GLY A 6 -0.62 -15.72 2.72
N LEU A 7 -0.27 -16.01 1.46
CA LEU A 7 0.90 -15.40 0.80
C LEU A 7 0.74 -13.89 0.65
N SER A 8 -0.47 -13.42 0.36
CA SER A 8 -0.76 -11.99 0.25
C SER A 8 -0.59 -11.28 1.59
N GLN A 9 -1.09 -11.90 2.66
CA GLN A 9 -0.91 -11.38 4.01
C GLN A 9 0.58 -11.33 4.39
N TRP A 10 1.32 -12.38 4.04
CA TRP A 10 2.73 -12.54 4.33
C TRP A 10 3.57 -11.38 3.77
N TYR A 11 3.48 -11.09 2.48
CA TYR A 11 4.26 -9.98 1.89
C TYR A 11 3.68 -8.62 2.27
N PHE A 12 2.35 -8.45 2.36
CA PHE A 12 1.75 -7.17 2.72
C PHE A 12 2.09 -6.74 4.15
N SER A 13 2.55 -7.67 5.01
CA SER A 13 2.95 -7.37 6.39
C SER A 13 4.11 -6.39 6.48
N ILE A 14 5.04 -6.39 5.50
CA ILE A 14 6.16 -5.44 5.50
C ILE A 14 5.71 -4.02 5.13
N VAL A 15 4.71 -3.87 4.25
CA VAL A 15 4.16 -2.54 3.90
C VAL A 15 3.54 -1.90 5.13
N PHE A 16 2.81 -2.68 5.92
CA PHE A 16 2.25 -2.21 7.19
C PHE A 16 3.36 -1.79 8.17
N ALA A 17 4.47 -2.51 8.23
CA ALA A 17 5.64 -2.12 9.03
C ALA A 17 6.25 -0.79 8.55
N TYR A 18 6.38 -0.58 7.24
CA TYR A 18 6.88 0.70 6.70
C TYR A 18 5.99 1.87 7.10
N VAL A 19 4.66 1.72 7.00
CA VAL A 19 3.72 2.77 7.46
C VAL A 19 3.92 3.10 8.93
N LEU A 20 4.11 2.10 9.80
CA LEU A 20 4.41 2.31 11.21
C LEU A 20 5.73 3.06 11.44
N VAL A 21 6.79 2.73 10.69
CA VAL A 21 8.08 3.44 10.77
C VAL A 21 7.90 4.90 10.39
N TYR A 22 7.21 5.20 9.29
CA TYR A 22 6.97 6.59 8.89
C TYR A 22 6.09 7.33 9.88
N LEU A 23 5.03 6.70 10.41
CA LEU A 23 4.15 7.30 11.41
C LEU A 23 4.94 7.67 12.69
N ALA A 24 5.81 6.79 13.18
CA ALA A 24 6.65 7.05 14.34
C ALA A 24 7.63 8.21 14.10
N ASN A 25 8.20 8.31 12.90
CA ASN A 25 9.12 9.38 12.53
C ASN A 25 8.42 10.70 12.17
N SER A 26 7.11 10.68 11.91
CA SER A 26 6.32 11.88 11.57
C SER A 26 6.14 12.86 12.73
N VAL A 27 6.32 12.41 13.97
CA VAL A 27 6.15 13.23 15.20
C VAL A 27 7.39 14.11 15.47
N GLN A 28 8.51 13.83 14.82
CA GLN A 28 9.76 14.55 15.05
C GLN A 28 9.76 15.93 14.37
N SER A 29 10.39 16.91 15.02
CA SER A 29 10.61 18.25 14.47
C SER A 29 12.11 18.57 14.45
N PRO A 30 12.72 18.82 13.28
CA PRO A 30 12.16 18.74 11.91
C PRO A 30 11.93 17.28 11.44
N LEU A 31 11.19 17.10 10.33
CA LEU A 31 10.94 15.77 9.77
C LEU A 31 12.26 15.14 9.25
N PRO A 32 12.49 13.82 9.44
CA PRO A 32 13.73 13.19 9.00
C PRO A 32 13.98 13.24 7.48
N TRP A 33 12.92 13.26 6.67
CA TRP A 33 12.98 13.35 5.20
C TRP A 33 12.91 14.79 4.67
N SER A 34 12.84 15.81 5.54
CA SER A 34 12.83 17.22 5.12
C SER A 34 14.21 17.89 5.18
N GLN A 35 15.26 17.16 5.58
CA GLN A 35 16.60 17.74 5.77
C GLN A 35 17.72 16.79 5.31
N CYS A 36 18.82 17.39 4.88
CA CYS A 36 20.09 16.71 4.60
C CYS A 36 21.06 16.92 5.78
N GLY A 37 22.08 16.05 5.89
CA GLY A 37 23.10 16.13 6.98
C GLY A 37 22.92 15.17 8.16
N GLN A 38 22.02 14.19 8.04
CA GLN A 38 21.89 13.06 8.96
C GLN A 38 22.92 11.97 8.63
N GLU A 39 23.17 11.05 9.56
CA GLU A 39 24.19 9.99 9.41
C GLU A 39 23.98 9.09 8.17
N TRP A 40 22.74 8.93 7.74
CA TRP A 40 22.39 8.12 6.56
C TRP A 40 22.49 8.90 5.24
N ASN A 41 22.61 10.23 5.26
CA ASN A 41 22.56 11.04 4.04
C ASN A 41 23.91 11.05 3.31
N SER A 42 23.86 10.96 1.98
CA SER A 42 25.05 11.13 1.14
C SER A 42 25.39 12.60 0.90
N ILE A 43 26.59 12.85 0.37
CA ILE A 43 27.05 14.19 -0.04
C ILE A 43 26.16 14.76 -1.18
N HIS A 44 25.46 13.90 -1.92
CA HIS A 44 24.59 14.27 -3.04
C HIS A 44 23.13 14.52 -2.63
N CYS A 45 22.84 14.57 -1.33
CA CYS A 45 21.51 14.84 -0.78
C CYS A 45 21.11 16.31 -1.01
N ILE A 46 19.90 16.52 -1.53
CA ILE A 46 19.30 17.84 -1.70
C ILE A 46 18.05 17.97 -0.82
N PRO A 47 17.99 18.94 0.11
CA PRO A 47 16.80 19.18 0.91
C PRO A 47 15.70 19.88 0.10
N PRO A 48 14.42 19.71 0.49
CA PRO A 48 13.27 20.33 -0.18
C PRO A 48 13.43 21.85 -0.30
N GLY A 49 13.18 22.41 -1.49
CA GLY A 49 13.25 23.86 -1.75
C GLY A 49 14.65 24.43 -1.99
N SER A 50 15.70 23.60 -2.10
CA SER A 50 17.05 24.02 -2.47
C SER A 50 17.47 23.42 -3.81
N SER A 51 18.20 24.18 -4.63
CA SER A 51 18.72 23.67 -5.91
C SER A 51 20.06 22.96 -5.71
N ALA A 52 20.39 22.00 -6.58
CA ALA A 52 21.71 21.35 -6.60
C ALA A 52 22.90 22.35 -6.67
N GLN A 53 22.64 23.55 -7.20
CA GLN A 53 23.60 24.65 -7.30
C GLN A 53 23.88 25.37 -5.97
N ASP A 54 22.95 25.32 -5.00
CA ASP A 54 23.08 26.00 -3.71
C ASP A 54 23.93 25.21 -2.71
N TYR A 55 23.83 23.87 -2.72
CA TYR A 55 24.60 23.01 -1.81
C TYR A 55 26.07 22.85 -2.22
N GLY A 56 26.40 23.07 -3.49
CA GLY A 56 27.77 23.07 -4.00
C GLY A 56 28.59 24.33 -3.68
N ARG A 57 27.96 25.42 -3.22
CA ARG A 57 28.64 26.68 -2.89
C ARG A 57 29.06 26.83 -1.42
N ASN A 58 28.46 26.07 -0.50
CA ASN A 58 28.75 26.16 0.94
C ASN A 58 29.80 25.14 1.44
N ALA A 59 30.43 24.38 0.54
CA ALA A 59 31.61 23.55 0.85
C ALA A 59 32.93 24.36 0.94
N ASN A 60 32.86 25.69 1.10
CA ASN A 60 34.01 26.58 1.19
C ASN A 60 34.27 27.16 2.59
N SER A 61 33.94 26.44 3.66
CA SER A 61 34.37 26.82 5.02
C SER A 61 34.61 25.63 5.94
N SER A 62 35.34 24.61 5.49
CA SER A 62 36.41 23.99 6.29
C SER A 62 36.99 22.77 5.56
N LYS A 63 38.24 22.95 5.10
CA LYS A 63 39.20 21.91 4.72
C LYS A 63 38.87 21.05 3.49
N MET A 64 39.21 21.57 2.31
CA MET A 64 39.90 20.75 1.32
C MET A 64 40.90 21.61 0.54
N LEU A 65 42.15 21.59 1.01
CA LEU A 65 43.31 21.95 0.20
C LEU A 65 43.40 20.92 -0.92
N LEU A 66 42.84 21.23 -2.09
CA LEU A 66 43.31 20.63 -3.33
C LEU A 66 43.82 21.74 -4.24
N ASN A 67 45.14 21.82 -4.22
CA ASN A 67 45.99 22.66 -5.01
C ASN A 67 45.61 22.53 -6.49
N ALA A 68 45.50 23.67 -7.15
CA ALA A 68 45.28 23.78 -8.58
C ALA A 68 46.51 23.24 -9.33
N SER A 69 46.46 21.96 -9.74
CA SER A 69 47.27 21.41 -10.84
C SER A 69 47.06 19.90 -10.94
N ALA A 70 46.00 19.43 -11.60
CA ALA A 70 45.97 18.08 -12.13
C ALA A 70 45.13 18.03 -13.41
N ASN A 71 45.80 17.58 -14.45
CA ASN A 71 45.38 17.52 -15.83
C ASN A 71 44.08 16.75 -16.04
N TRP A 72 43.35 17.21 -17.05
CA TRP A 72 42.15 16.60 -17.59
C TRP A 72 42.49 15.26 -18.24
N MET A 73 42.22 14.14 -17.58
CA MET A 73 42.03 12.85 -18.24
C MET A 73 41.40 11.82 -17.29
N ASN A 74 40.40 11.10 -17.83
CA ASN A 74 39.62 10.03 -17.21
C ASN A 74 38.65 10.43 -16.10
N SER A 75 37.73 11.33 -16.44
CA SER A 75 36.38 11.28 -15.87
C SER A 75 35.66 10.02 -16.39
N SER A 76 35.84 8.90 -15.70
CA SER A 76 34.81 7.86 -15.67
C SER A 76 33.58 8.47 -14.99
N SER A 77 32.78 9.16 -15.79
CA SER A 77 31.52 9.79 -15.42
C SER A 77 30.51 8.70 -15.01
N THR A 78 30.65 8.22 -13.78
CA THR A 78 29.51 7.71 -13.02
C THR A 78 28.69 8.94 -12.64
N GLY A 79 27.54 9.10 -13.28
CA GLY A 79 26.78 10.35 -13.28
C GLY A 79 26.55 10.89 -11.86
N ASN A 80 26.88 12.17 -11.67
CA ASN A 80 26.47 13.00 -10.53
C ASN A 80 24.94 13.06 -10.47
N MET A 81 24.30 12.05 -9.88
CA MET A 81 22.85 12.04 -9.71
C MET A 81 22.51 12.54 -8.31
N SER A 82 22.11 13.80 -8.24
CA SER A 82 21.53 14.38 -7.04
C SER A 82 20.30 13.60 -6.60
N SER A 83 20.17 13.33 -5.29
CA SER A 83 19.06 12.59 -4.72
C SER A 83 18.30 13.44 -3.71
N SER A 84 16.98 13.32 -3.68
CA SER A 84 16.16 14.04 -2.68
C SER A 84 16.34 13.45 -1.28
N ALA A 85 16.22 14.29 -0.25
CA ALA A 85 16.31 13.86 1.15
C ALA A 85 15.31 12.73 1.49
N SER A 86 14.09 12.77 0.93
CA SER A 86 13.08 11.73 1.10
C SER A 86 13.49 10.40 0.47
N ARG A 87 14.10 10.45 -0.72
CA ARG A 87 14.62 9.24 -1.39
C ARG A 87 15.75 8.60 -0.58
N GLU A 88 16.67 9.40 -0.06
CA GLU A 88 17.76 8.91 0.80
C GLU A 88 17.22 8.35 2.13
N PHE A 89 16.21 8.98 2.73
CA PHE A 89 15.53 8.45 3.91
C PHE A 89 14.91 7.07 3.64
N TRP A 90 14.20 6.89 2.51
CA TRP A 90 13.63 5.60 2.15
C TRP A 90 14.71 4.53 1.91
N LEU A 91 15.71 4.83 1.08
CA LEU A 91 16.69 3.83 0.63
C LEU A 91 17.73 3.51 1.71
N ARG A 92 18.26 4.51 2.40
CA ARG A 92 19.39 4.36 3.33
C ARG A 92 18.98 4.24 4.78
N TYR A 93 17.90 4.89 5.20
CA TYR A 93 17.39 4.77 6.56
C TYR A 93 16.35 3.65 6.65
N VAL A 94 15.20 3.74 5.99
CA VAL A 94 14.12 2.75 6.19
C VAL A 94 14.51 1.35 5.70
N LEU A 95 15.03 1.25 4.47
CA LEU A 95 15.40 -0.03 3.86
C LEU A 95 16.82 -0.49 4.18
N GLN A 96 17.77 0.43 4.34
CA GLN A 96 19.21 0.13 4.33
C GLN A 96 19.58 -0.77 3.13
N LEU A 97 19.15 -0.37 1.93
CA LEU A 97 19.08 -1.24 0.74
C LEU A 97 20.43 -1.90 0.40
N SER A 98 20.42 -3.21 0.23
CA SER A 98 21.59 -3.99 -0.22
C SER A 98 21.85 -3.81 -1.72
N PRO A 99 23.06 -4.13 -2.24
CA PRO A 99 23.38 -3.94 -3.66
C PRO A 99 22.59 -4.87 -4.61
N GLY A 100 22.03 -5.98 -4.11
CA GLY A 100 21.26 -6.91 -4.91
C GLY A 100 20.67 -8.06 -4.11
N LEU A 101 19.87 -8.89 -4.77
CA LEU A 101 19.19 -10.05 -4.15
C LEU A 101 20.17 -11.13 -3.67
N GLU A 102 21.35 -11.22 -4.28
CA GLU A 102 22.40 -12.18 -3.92
C GLU A 102 22.99 -11.92 -2.53
N ASP A 103 22.96 -10.65 -2.09
CA ASP A 103 23.36 -10.24 -0.75
C ASP A 103 22.14 -9.65 -0.02
N MET A 104 21.37 -10.51 0.64
CA MET A 104 20.20 -10.10 1.43
C MET A 104 20.56 -9.22 2.64
N GLY A 105 21.83 -9.22 3.05
CA GLY A 105 22.30 -8.51 4.24
C GLY A 105 21.63 -8.96 5.54
N GLY A 106 21.80 -8.14 6.59
CA GLY A 106 21.20 -8.38 7.91
C GLY A 106 19.77 -7.86 8.04
N LEU A 107 19.11 -8.22 9.16
CA LEU A 107 17.81 -7.68 9.53
C LEU A 107 17.95 -6.22 10.01
N VAL A 108 17.08 -5.35 9.52
CA VAL A 108 16.97 -3.97 10.00
C VAL A 108 16.11 -3.98 11.27
N TRP A 109 16.71 -3.65 12.41
CA TRP A 109 16.08 -3.89 13.72
C TRP A 109 14.79 -3.09 13.95
N TYR A 110 14.75 -1.81 13.56
CA TYR A 110 13.55 -0.97 13.75
C TYR A 110 12.42 -1.38 12.80
N THR A 111 12.74 -1.77 11.57
CA THR A 111 11.75 -2.32 10.62
C THR A 111 11.22 -3.67 11.12
N SER A 112 12.08 -4.50 11.71
CA SER A 112 11.69 -5.78 12.33
C SER A 112 10.81 -5.55 13.57
N LEU A 113 11.10 -4.54 14.39
CA LEU A 113 10.26 -4.14 15.51
C LEU A 113 8.89 -3.62 15.02
N ALA A 114 8.87 -2.79 13.98
CA ALA A 114 7.62 -2.32 13.37
C ALA A 114 6.79 -3.47 12.79
N LEU A 115 7.43 -4.48 12.21
CA LEU A 115 6.79 -5.71 11.75
C LEU A 115 6.22 -6.53 12.91
N PHE A 116 6.91 -6.57 14.06
CA PHE A 116 6.35 -7.19 15.26
C PHE A 116 5.12 -6.44 15.78
N ILE A 117 5.17 -5.10 15.80
CA ILE A 117 4.02 -4.27 16.18
C ILE A 117 2.84 -4.48 15.21
N SER A 118 3.09 -4.56 13.91
CA SER A 118 2.05 -4.80 12.90
C SER A 118 1.38 -6.17 13.10
N PHE A 119 2.16 -7.18 13.47
CA PHE A 119 1.64 -8.49 13.89
C PHE A 119 0.76 -8.37 15.14
N VAL A 120 1.20 -7.67 16.19
CA VAL A 120 0.41 -7.48 17.42
C VAL A 120 -0.92 -6.77 17.12
N LEU A 121 -0.89 -5.72 16.31
CA LEU A 121 -2.10 -4.99 15.88
C LEU A 121 -3.07 -5.90 15.12
N THR A 122 -2.55 -6.66 14.15
CA THR A 122 -3.35 -7.63 13.39
C THR A 122 -3.94 -8.70 14.32
N PHE A 123 -3.13 -9.22 15.25
CA PHE A 123 -3.56 -10.20 16.24
C PHE A 123 -4.73 -9.69 17.09
N VAL A 124 -4.62 -8.47 17.63
CA VAL A 124 -5.69 -7.84 18.43
C VAL A 124 -7.00 -7.75 17.63
N CYS A 125 -6.94 -7.42 16.35
CA CYS A 125 -8.13 -7.38 15.48
C CYS A 125 -8.77 -8.78 15.30
N ILE A 126 -7.97 -9.84 15.14
CA ILE A 126 -8.48 -11.20 14.87
C ILE A 126 -8.92 -11.98 16.12
N ILE A 127 -8.46 -11.62 17.34
CA ILE A 127 -8.78 -12.38 18.58
C ILE A 127 -10.28 -12.66 18.68
N LYS A 128 -11.09 -11.62 18.49
CA LYS A 128 -12.56 -11.69 18.54
C LYS A 128 -13.23 -11.85 17.17
N SER A 129 -12.45 -12.01 16.09
CA SER A 129 -12.93 -12.23 14.71
C SER A 129 -14.04 -11.21 14.35
N ILE A 130 -15.07 -11.61 13.61
CA ILE A 130 -16.09 -10.76 13.01
C ILE A 130 -16.82 -9.85 14.02
N ARG A 131 -16.90 -10.24 15.30
CA ARG A 131 -17.56 -9.44 16.36
C ARG A 131 -16.78 -8.19 16.75
N SER A 132 -15.46 -8.23 16.72
CA SER A 132 -14.62 -7.05 16.98
C SER A 132 -14.46 -6.20 15.73
N VAL A 133 -14.33 -6.88 14.60
CA VAL A 133 -14.17 -6.28 13.27
C VAL A 133 -15.31 -5.36 12.93
N GLY A 134 -16.55 -5.82 13.08
CA GLY A 134 -17.71 -4.98 12.81
C GLY A 134 -17.71 -3.67 13.59
N LYS A 135 -17.01 -3.59 14.74
CA LYS A 135 -16.86 -2.35 15.52
C LYS A 135 -15.65 -1.52 15.08
N VAL A 136 -14.50 -2.17 14.87
CA VAL A 136 -13.26 -1.49 14.46
C VAL A 136 -13.42 -0.87 13.07
N VAL A 137 -14.06 -1.59 12.15
CA VAL A 137 -14.31 -1.15 10.77
C VAL A 137 -15.13 0.13 10.68
N TYR A 138 -16.03 0.42 11.64
CA TYR A 138 -16.71 1.72 11.64
C TYR A 138 -15.75 2.90 11.78
N VAL A 139 -14.66 2.72 12.54
CA VAL A 139 -13.63 3.76 12.67
C VAL A 139 -12.67 3.69 11.50
N THR A 140 -12.13 2.50 11.20
CA THR A 140 -11.06 2.34 10.20
C THR A 140 -11.52 2.54 8.76
N ALA A 141 -12.80 2.29 8.44
CA ALA A 141 -13.35 2.59 7.12
C ALA A 141 -13.75 4.06 6.94
N LEU A 142 -14.24 4.73 8.00
CA LEU A 142 -14.70 6.12 7.90
C LEU A 142 -13.54 7.13 8.05
N LEU A 143 -12.55 6.83 8.88
CA LEU A 143 -11.43 7.73 9.15
C LEU A 143 -10.66 8.12 7.88
N PRO A 144 -10.33 7.21 6.94
CA PRO A 144 -9.69 7.57 5.68
C PRO A 144 -10.45 8.61 4.88
N TYR A 145 -11.79 8.55 4.82
CA TYR A 145 -12.56 9.57 4.10
C TYR A 145 -12.46 10.94 4.76
N ILE A 146 -12.49 10.99 6.09
CA ILE A 146 -12.31 12.25 6.83
C ILE A 146 -10.91 12.81 6.55
N LEU A 147 -9.88 11.98 6.66
CA LEU A 147 -8.48 12.37 6.46
C LEU A 147 -8.21 12.81 5.01
N LEU A 148 -8.70 12.07 4.01
CA LEU A 148 -8.64 12.46 2.60
C LEU A 148 -9.34 13.80 2.37
N THR A 149 -10.52 14.01 2.96
CA THR A 149 -11.24 15.29 2.80
C THR A 149 -10.43 16.46 3.37
N VAL A 150 -9.84 16.30 4.56
CA VAL A 150 -8.98 17.33 5.18
C VAL A 150 -7.74 17.60 4.33
N LEU A 151 -7.07 16.55 3.83
CA LEU A 151 -5.92 16.67 2.94
C LEU A 151 -6.28 17.31 1.60
N MET A 152 -7.47 17.03 1.06
CA MET A 152 -7.95 17.61 -0.19
C MET A 152 -8.24 19.10 -0.03
N ILE A 153 -8.94 19.50 1.03
CA ILE A 153 -9.18 20.93 1.33
C ILE A 153 -7.83 21.65 1.45
N LYS A 154 -6.87 21.06 2.17
CA LYS A 154 -5.53 21.63 2.27
C LYS A 154 -4.86 21.72 0.90
N GLY A 155 -4.85 20.64 0.14
CA GLY A 155 -4.27 20.56 -1.19
C GLY A 155 -4.82 21.63 -2.13
N LEU A 156 -6.12 21.84 -2.14
CA LEU A 156 -6.81 22.85 -2.95
C LEU A 156 -6.47 24.30 -2.56
N THR A 157 -6.12 24.55 -1.30
CA THR A 157 -5.71 25.90 -0.84
C THR A 157 -4.28 26.28 -1.24
N LEU A 158 -3.50 25.33 -1.77
CA LEU A 158 -2.10 25.56 -2.13
C LEU A 158 -1.96 26.16 -3.53
N THR A 159 -0.90 26.94 -3.72
CA THR A 159 -0.48 27.44 -5.04
C THR A 159 -0.02 26.26 -5.91
N GLY A 160 -0.33 26.27 -7.21
CA GLY A 160 0.02 25.17 -8.11
C GLY A 160 -0.89 23.94 -8.07
N ALA A 161 -1.87 23.89 -7.16
CA ALA A 161 -2.81 22.77 -7.06
C ALA A 161 -3.61 22.55 -8.37
N VAL A 162 -3.95 23.64 -9.07
CA VAL A 162 -4.68 23.61 -10.35
C VAL A 162 -3.89 22.87 -11.43
N GLU A 163 -2.55 23.03 -11.48
CA GLU A 163 -1.71 22.33 -12.46
C GLU A 163 -1.72 20.82 -12.21
N GLY A 164 -1.66 20.42 -10.94
CA GLY A 164 -1.76 19.00 -10.55
C GLY A 164 -3.11 18.38 -10.90
N ILE A 165 -4.21 19.08 -10.62
CA ILE A 165 -5.57 18.61 -10.97
C ILE A 165 -5.77 18.58 -12.49
N THR A 166 -5.25 19.57 -13.19
CA THR A 166 -5.29 19.60 -14.66
C THR A 166 -4.51 18.41 -15.22
N PHE A 167 -3.32 18.12 -14.69
CA PHE A 167 -2.56 16.94 -15.10
C PHE A 167 -3.32 15.62 -14.86
N TYR A 168 -4.08 15.53 -13.76
CA TYR A 168 -4.88 14.35 -13.43
C TYR A 168 -6.09 14.15 -14.36
N VAL A 169 -6.82 15.22 -14.65
CA VAL A 169 -8.12 15.14 -15.36
C VAL A 169 -7.99 15.36 -16.87
N TYR A 170 -6.96 16.07 -17.34
CA TYR A 170 -6.84 16.45 -18.74
C TYR A 170 -6.70 15.21 -19.64
N PRO A 171 -7.68 14.95 -20.54
CA PRO A 171 -7.71 13.71 -21.29
C PRO A 171 -6.72 13.73 -22.45
N ASN A 172 -5.91 12.68 -22.57
CA ASN A 172 -5.12 12.43 -23.76
C ASN A 172 -5.73 11.28 -24.57
N PHE A 173 -6.58 11.61 -25.54
CA PHE A 173 -7.29 10.62 -26.35
C PHE A 173 -6.37 9.72 -27.18
N ASN A 174 -5.14 10.16 -27.50
CA ASN A 174 -4.17 9.31 -28.20
C ASN A 174 -3.74 8.12 -27.34
N LYS A 175 -3.75 8.24 -25.99
CA LYS A 175 -3.46 7.12 -25.10
C LYS A 175 -4.56 6.05 -25.11
N LEU A 176 -5.81 6.38 -25.47
CA LEU A 176 -6.89 5.40 -25.57
C LEU A 176 -6.72 4.42 -26.74
N LEU A 177 -5.93 4.82 -27.75
CA LEU A 177 -5.60 3.96 -28.89
C LEU A 177 -4.56 2.89 -28.52
N LEU A 178 -3.83 3.07 -27.42
CA LEU A 178 -2.83 2.12 -26.95
C LEU A 178 -3.51 1.00 -26.15
N THR A 179 -3.30 -0.25 -26.56
CA THR A 179 -3.82 -1.43 -25.84
C THR A 179 -3.34 -1.48 -24.39
N SER A 180 -2.11 -1.02 -24.12
CA SER A 180 -1.54 -0.95 -22.77
C SER A 180 -2.43 -0.17 -21.81
N THR A 181 -3.06 0.93 -22.24
CA THR A 181 -3.96 1.72 -21.39
C THR A 181 -5.16 0.90 -20.90
N TRP A 182 -5.73 0.05 -21.75
CA TRP A 182 -6.86 -0.82 -21.38
C TRP A 182 -6.44 -1.99 -20.49
N ILE A 183 -5.23 -2.51 -20.69
CA ILE A 183 -4.65 -3.53 -19.81
C ILE A 183 -4.45 -2.96 -18.41
N GLU A 184 -3.81 -1.79 -18.28
CA GLU A 184 -3.59 -1.12 -17.00
C GLU A 184 -4.92 -0.75 -16.32
N ALA A 185 -5.91 -0.26 -17.05
CA ALA A 185 -7.24 0.04 -16.51
C ALA A 185 -7.95 -1.22 -15.97
N SER A 186 -7.83 -2.35 -16.69
CA SER A 186 -8.44 -3.61 -16.27
C SER A 186 -7.75 -4.18 -15.03
N ILE A 187 -6.41 -4.11 -14.98
CA ILE A 187 -5.58 -4.46 -13.83
C ILE A 187 -5.99 -3.63 -12.62
N GLN A 188 -6.12 -2.31 -12.77
CA GLN A 188 -6.52 -1.40 -11.71
C GLN A 188 -7.87 -1.82 -11.10
N VAL A 189 -8.92 -1.97 -11.91
CA VAL A 189 -10.26 -2.34 -11.40
C VAL A 189 -10.26 -3.72 -10.76
N PHE A 190 -9.55 -4.68 -11.36
CA PHE A 190 -9.48 -6.05 -10.84
C PHE A 190 -8.80 -6.12 -9.46
N TYR A 191 -7.65 -5.48 -9.29
CA TYR A 191 -6.93 -5.50 -8.02
C TYR A 191 -7.51 -4.51 -6.98
N SER A 192 -8.15 -3.42 -7.42
CA SER A 192 -8.89 -2.49 -6.56
C SER A 192 -10.07 -3.18 -5.86
N LEU A 193 -10.89 -3.94 -6.61
CA LEU A 193 -12.02 -4.68 -6.05
C LEU A 193 -11.61 -5.98 -5.33
N GLY A 194 -10.57 -6.66 -5.82
CA GLY A 194 -10.02 -7.88 -5.22
C GLY A 194 -10.94 -9.11 -5.13
N PRO A 195 -11.72 -9.48 -6.18
CA PRO A 195 -12.72 -10.54 -6.08
C PRO A 195 -12.15 -11.95 -5.82
N ALA A 196 -10.96 -12.26 -6.32
CA ALA A 196 -10.39 -13.61 -6.32
C ALA A 196 -9.42 -13.90 -5.14
N TYR A 197 -9.35 -13.01 -4.16
CA TYR A 197 -8.57 -13.20 -2.94
C TYR A 197 -9.30 -14.04 -1.88
N GLY A 198 -10.58 -14.35 -2.07
CA GLY A 198 -11.42 -15.07 -1.10
C GLY A 198 -11.99 -14.21 0.04
N GLY A 199 -11.47 -12.99 0.25
CA GLY A 199 -11.96 -12.03 1.24
C GLY A 199 -13.45 -11.74 1.12
N LEU A 200 -13.92 -11.40 -0.08
CA LEU A 200 -15.34 -11.12 -0.34
C LEU A 200 -16.23 -12.34 -0.08
N ILE A 201 -15.76 -13.55 -0.41
CA ILE A 201 -16.49 -14.80 -0.18
C ILE A 201 -16.62 -15.05 1.32
N THR A 202 -15.52 -14.90 2.07
CA THR A 202 -15.51 -15.02 3.54
C THR A 202 -16.47 -14.03 4.18
N MET A 203 -16.42 -12.75 3.79
CA MET A 203 -17.31 -11.72 4.34
C MET A 203 -18.79 -12.00 3.99
N ALA A 204 -19.06 -12.48 2.77
CA ALA A 204 -20.40 -12.86 2.35
C ALA A 204 -20.94 -14.07 3.14
N SER A 205 -20.10 -15.03 3.54
CA SER A 205 -20.54 -16.21 4.31
C SER A 205 -21.08 -15.87 5.71
N TYR A 206 -20.69 -14.73 6.27
CA TYR A 206 -21.20 -14.25 7.56
C TYR A 206 -22.50 -13.43 7.42
N ASN A 207 -22.97 -13.18 6.20
CA ASN A 207 -24.14 -12.37 5.95
C ASN A 207 -25.45 -13.16 6.16
N LYS A 208 -26.56 -12.44 6.35
CA LYS A 208 -27.89 -13.04 6.42
C LYS A 208 -28.23 -13.68 5.07
N PHE A 209 -28.85 -14.85 5.11
CA PHE A 209 -29.24 -15.61 3.91
C PHE A 209 -30.12 -14.81 2.94
N ASN A 210 -31.03 -13.98 3.45
CA ASN A 210 -31.96 -13.17 2.66
C ASN A 210 -31.46 -11.74 2.39
N ASN A 211 -30.15 -11.48 2.52
CA ASN A 211 -29.60 -10.15 2.25
C ASN A 211 -29.52 -9.89 0.74
N ASN A 212 -29.79 -8.65 0.31
CA ASN A 212 -29.70 -8.27 -1.09
C ASN A 212 -28.24 -8.06 -1.53
N CYS A 213 -27.54 -9.16 -1.79
CA CYS A 213 -26.14 -9.13 -2.21
C CYS A 213 -25.91 -8.40 -3.53
N LEU A 214 -26.88 -8.40 -4.46
CA LEU A 214 -26.74 -7.70 -5.74
C LEU A 214 -26.61 -6.19 -5.53
N ARG A 215 -27.47 -5.62 -4.68
CA ARG A 215 -27.41 -4.20 -4.33
C ARG A 215 -26.07 -3.85 -3.69
N ASP A 216 -25.62 -4.67 -2.75
CA ASP A 216 -24.37 -4.44 -2.02
C ASP A 216 -23.17 -4.50 -2.97
N SER A 217 -23.12 -5.46 -3.90
CA SER A 217 -22.05 -5.57 -4.89
C SER A 217 -21.97 -4.36 -5.82
N VAL A 218 -23.13 -3.84 -6.28
CA VAL A 218 -23.15 -2.63 -7.13
C VAL A 218 -22.66 -1.41 -6.36
N ILE A 219 -23.14 -1.22 -5.13
CA ILE A 219 -22.70 -0.10 -4.27
C ILE A 219 -21.20 -0.20 -4.00
N LEU A 220 -20.71 -1.40 -3.67
CA LEU A 220 -19.29 -1.65 -3.40
C LEU A 220 -18.40 -1.20 -4.57
N CYS A 221 -18.77 -1.55 -5.81
CA CYS A 221 -18.01 -1.13 -7.00
C CYS A 221 -17.95 0.40 -7.13
N PHE A 222 -19.09 1.10 -6.99
CA PHE A 222 -19.11 2.56 -7.09
C PHE A 222 -18.35 3.25 -5.96
N VAL A 223 -18.47 2.74 -4.73
CA VAL A 223 -17.75 3.29 -3.58
C VAL A 223 -16.25 3.07 -3.75
N CYS A 224 -15.81 1.88 -4.13
CA CYS A 224 -14.39 1.56 -4.32
C CYS A 224 -13.75 2.45 -5.38
N GLU A 225 -14.31 2.49 -6.59
CA GLU A 225 -13.74 3.28 -7.69
C GLU A 225 -13.94 4.79 -7.49
N GLY A 226 -15.06 5.21 -6.90
CA GLY A 226 -15.28 6.59 -6.51
C GLY A 226 -14.26 7.07 -5.47
N THR A 227 -13.88 6.20 -4.53
CA THR A 227 -12.83 6.50 -3.54
C THR A 227 -11.46 6.62 -4.20
N SER A 228 -11.14 5.76 -5.16
CA SER A 228 -9.90 5.84 -5.93
C SER A 228 -9.79 7.17 -6.71
N VAL A 229 -10.87 7.61 -7.34
CA VAL A 229 -10.93 8.92 -8.01
C VAL A 229 -10.77 10.07 -7.02
N PHE A 230 -11.47 10.02 -5.88
CA PHE A 230 -11.39 11.02 -4.82
C PHE A 230 -9.99 11.13 -4.21
N ALA A 231 -9.35 10.00 -3.95
CA ALA A 231 -7.96 9.94 -3.51
C ALA A 231 -7.02 10.52 -4.59
N GLY A 232 -7.28 10.24 -5.87
CA GLY A 232 -6.55 10.83 -7.00
C GLY A 232 -6.52 12.36 -6.95
N PHE A 233 -7.69 13.01 -6.82
CA PHE A 233 -7.77 14.47 -6.66
C PHE A 233 -6.95 14.97 -5.46
N THR A 234 -7.05 14.28 -4.33
CA THR A 234 -6.32 14.62 -3.10
C THR A 234 -4.81 14.57 -3.33
N ILE A 235 -4.29 13.47 -3.88
CA ILE A 235 -2.86 13.26 -4.13
C ILE A 235 -2.35 14.28 -5.16
N PHE A 236 -3.01 14.40 -6.31
CA PHE A 236 -2.55 15.28 -7.39
C PHE A 236 -2.63 16.77 -7.04
N SER A 237 -3.55 17.20 -6.17
CA SER A 237 -3.58 18.59 -5.69
C SER A 237 -2.31 18.95 -4.90
N ILE A 238 -1.82 18.06 -4.04
CA ILE A 238 -0.60 18.25 -3.24
C ILE A 238 0.65 18.12 -4.12
N LEU A 239 0.67 17.16 -5.03
CA LEU A 239 1.76 17.00 -6.00
C LEU A 239 1.89 18.22 -6.94
N GLY A 240 0.79 18.88 -7.30
CA GLY A 240 0.81 20.13 -8.06
C GLY A 240 1.55 21.25 -7.34
N HIS A 241 1.36 21.37 -6.02
CA HIS A 241 2.09 22.34 -5.21
C HIS A 241 3.60 22.05 -5.18
N MET A 242 3.98 20.77 -5.06
CA MET A 242 5.38 20.36 -5.14
C MET A 242 6.00 20.67 -6.52
N ALA A 243 5.29 20.37 -7.62
CA ALA A 243 5.71 20.73 -8.98
C ALA A 243 5.98 22.22 -9.13
N TYR A 244 5.06 23.06 -8.62
CA TYR A 244 5.17 24.51 -8.65
C TYR A 244 6.42 25.01 -7.91
N ASN A 245 6.68 24.48 -6.70
CA ASN A 245 7.87 24.86 -5.92
C ASN A 245 9.19 24.37 -6.55
N LEU A 246 9.18 23.21 -7.20
CA LEU A 246 10.34 22.66 -7.89
C LEU A 246 10.52 23.20 -9.31
N ASN A 247 9.56 24.01 -9.81
CA ASN A 247 9.51 24.47 -11.19
C ASN A 247 9.66 23.32 -12.21
N THR A 248 8.98 22.20 -11.94
CA THR A 248 9.00 20.98 -12.76
C THR A 248 7.59 20.48 -13.02
N THR A 249 7.42 19.56 -13.98
CA THR A 249 6.13 18.96 -14.26
C THR A 249 5.83 17.79 -13.34
N VAL A 250 4.55 17.59 -13.00
CA VAL A 250 4.07 16.48 -12.15
C VAL A 250 4.47 15.10 -12.70
N SER A 251 4.59 14.96 -14.02
CA SER A 251 4.99 13.72 -14.68
C SER A 251 6.40 13.24 -14.32
N SER A 252 7.28 14.13 -13.85
CA SER A 252 8.68 13.79 -13.54
C SER A 252 8.83 12.94 -12.29
N PHE A 253 7.87 13.04 -11.35
CA PHE A 253 7.90 12.33 -10.07
C PHE A 253 6.68 11.42 -9.83
N ALA A 254 5.67 11.43 -10.72
CA ALA A 254 4.51 10.53 -10.63
C ALA A 254 4.81 9.09 -11.12
N GLN A 255 5.86 8.45 -10.60
CA GLN A 255 6.20 7.06 -10.91
C GLN A 255 5.40 6.08 -10.04
N SER A 256 4.91 4.98 -10.61
CA SER A 256 4.12 3.96 -9.91
C SER A 256 4.93 3.15 -8.90
N GLY A 257 4.24 2.61 -7.89
CA GLY A 257 4.80 1.68 -6.91
C GLY A 257 5.03 2.30 -5.52
N PRO A 258 5.69 1.55 -4.61
CA PRO A 258 5.89 1.98 -3.21
C PRO A 258 6.67 3.29 -3.09
N GLY A 259 7.51 3.63 -4.08
CA GLY A 259 8.22 4.91 -4.13
C GLY A 259 7.28 6.12 -4.15
N LEU A 260 6.08 6.01 -4.74
CA LEU A 260 5.12 7.12 -4.75
C LEU A 260 4.65 7.47 -3.33
N ALA A 261 4.29 6.45 -2.55
CA ALA A 261 3.76 6.63 -1.20
C ALA A 261 4.84 6.93 -0.16
N PHE A 262 6.04 6.36 -0.30
CA PHE A 262 7.11 6.46 0.71
C PHE A 262 8.24 7.44 0.34
N VAL A 263 8.33 7.90 -0.91
CA VAL A 263 9.33 8.90 -1.32
C VAL A 263 8.64 10.20 -1.73
N VAL A 264 7.80 10.15 -2.77
CA VAL A 264 7.25 11.35 -3.40
C VAL A 264 6.28 12.07 -2.48
N TYR A 265 5.38 11.35 -1.81
CA TYR A 265 4.40 11.98 -0.95
C TYR A 265 4.99 12.59 0.33
N PRO A 266 5.91 11.92 1.07
CA PRO A 266 6.59 12.55 2.21
C PRO A 266 7.41 13.78 1.80
N GLU A 267 7.98 13.75 0.59
CA GLU A 267 8.65 14.91 0.00
C GLU A 267 7.67 16.06 -0.25
N ALA A 268 6.52 15.78 -0.87
CA ALA A 268 5.48 16.78 -1.13
C ALA A 268 4.93 17.41 0.16
N ILE A 269 4.74 16.60 1.22
CA ILE A 269 4.32 17.10 2.54
C ILE A 269 5.34 18.07 3.14
N SER A 270 6.63 17.88 2.85
CA SER A 270 7.70 18.72 3.42
C SER A 270 7.63 20.18 2.94
N TYR A 271 6.92 20.45 1.83
CA TYR A 271 6.64 21.80 1.34
C TYR A 271 5.43 22.47 2.01
N LEU A 272 4.64 21.73 2.80
CA LEU A 272 3.47 22.27 3.49
C LEU A 272 3.86 23.01 4.77
N PRO A 273 3.09 24.04 5.16
CA PRO A 273 3.25 24.64 6.49
C PRO A 273 2.86 23.60 7.57
N LEU A 274 3.68 23.50 8.62
CA LEU A 274 3.55 22.49 9.68
C LEU A 274 3.54 21.05 9.13
N PRO A 275 4.62 20.62 8.45
CA PRO A 275 4.63 19.37 7.68
C PRO A 275 4.42 18.12 8.56
N GLN A 276 4.76 18.18 9.85
CA GLN A 276 4.52 17.09 10.82
C GLN A 276 3.04 16.73 10.96
N LEU A 277 2.16 17.74 11.02
CA LEU A 277 0.72 17.52 11.14
C LEU A 277 0.20 16.70 9.96
N TRP A 278 0.55 17.13 8.74
CA TRP A 278 0.09 16.49 7.51
C TRP A 278 0.70 15.10 7.33
N ALA A 279 1.96 14.91 7.72
CA ALA A 279 2.60 13.59 7.73
C ALA A 279 1.89 12.60 8.65
N VAL A 280 1.58 13.01 9.89
CA VAL A 280 0.83 12.17 10.83
C VAL A 280 -0.54 11.82 10.27
N LEU A 281 -1.28 12.78 9.71
CA LEU A 281 -2.61 12.53 9.13
C LEU A 281 -2.54 11.54 7.95
N PHE A 282 -1.57 11.70 7.04
CA PHE A 282 -1.39 10.81 5.90
C PHE A 282 -1.00 9.39 6.32
N PHE A 283 0.01 9.24 7.17
CA PHE A 283 0.45 7.90 7.59
C PHE A 283 -0.54 7.23 8.54
N LEU A 284 -1.35 7.99 9.29
CA LEU A 284 -2.48 7.47 10.05
C LEU A 284 -3.58 6.93 9.13
N MET A 285 -3.86 7.63 8.02
CA MET A 285 -4.77 7.12 6.98
C MET A 285 -4.23 5.82 6.37
N CYS A 286 -2.96 5.78 5.96
CA CYS A 286 -2.33 4.57 5.45
C CYS A 286 -2.38 3.42 6.46
N LEU A 287 -2.23 3.72 7.76
CA LEU A 287 -2.29 2.74 8.84
C LEU A 287 -3.65 2.05 8.88
N THR A 288 -4.74 2.83 8.82
CA THR A 288 -6.10 2.28 8.81
C THR A 288 -6.37 1.41 7.58
N ILE A 289 -5.89 1.82 6.40
CA ILE A 289 -6.01 1.04 5.17
C ILE A 289 -5.25 -0.30 5.30
N CYS A 290 -4.02 -0.27 5.82
CA CYS A 290 -3.23 -1.48 6.03
C CYS A 290 -3.89 -2.45 7.02
N ILE A 291 -4.46 -1.96 8.12
CA ILE A 291 -5.12 -2.79 9.14
C ILE A 291 -6.32 -3.52 8.54
N ASP A 292 -7.18 -2.83 7.78
CA ASP A 292 -8.40 -3.44 7.22
C ASP A 292 -8.09 -4.56 6.21
N SER A 293 -7.09 -4.34 5.35
CA SER A 293 -6.63 -5.36 4.40
C SER A 293 -5.98 -6.55 5.10
N GLN A 294 -5.10 -6.31 6.07
CA GLN A 294 -4.43 -7.36 6.86
C GLN A 294 -5.44 -8.23 7.61
N PHE A 295 -6.42 -7.59 8.23
CA PHE A 295 -7.50 -8.27 8.92
C PHE A 295 -8.28 -9.19 7.96
N THR A 296 -8.71 -8.67 6.80
CA THR A 296 -9.52 -9.42 5.84
C THR A 296 -8.79 -10.65 5.33
N LEU A 297 -7.50 -10.52 5.01
CA LEU A 297 -6.67 -11.63 4.55
C LEU A 297 -6.49 -12.70 5.65
N ALA A 298 -6.23 -12.29 6.88
CA ALA A 298 -6.10 -13.20 8.02
C ALA A 298 -7.41 -13.95 8.30
N GLU A 299 -8.54 -13.25 8.26
CA GLU A 299 -9.84 -13.85 8.49
C GLU A 299 -10.17 -14.89 7.42
N THR A 300 -9.88 -14.62 6.14
CA THR A 300 -10.07 -15.62 5.07
C THR A 300 -9.31 -16.92 5.34
N VAL A 301 -8.07 -16.84 5.79
CA VAL A 301 -7.29 -18.04 6.10
C VAL A 301 -7.84 -18.78 7.32
N LEU A 302 -8.23 -18.04 8.36
CA LEU A 302 -8.74 -18.63 9.59
C LEU A 302 -10.15 -19.23 9.43
N THR A 303 -11.03 -18.58 8.68
CA THR A 303 -12.38 -19.09 8.37
C THR A 303 -12.30 -20.37 7.55
N THR A 304 -11.44 -20.41 6.53
CA THR A 304 -11.28 -21.64 5.74
C THR A 304 -10.74 -22.81 6.57
N LEU A 305 -9.81 -22.57 7.50
CA LEU A 305 -9.36 -23.59 8.46
C LEU A 305 -10.51 -24.04 9.38
N GLN A 306 -11.33 -23.10 9.84
CA GLN A 306 -12.50 -23.39 10.67
C GLN A 306 -13.56 -24.23 9.91
N ASP A 307 -13.75 -23.99 8.62
CA ASP A 307 -14.70 -24.75 7.80
C ASP A 307 -14.25 -26.19 7.55
N VAL A 308 -12.93 -26.43 7.39
CA VAL A 308 -12.39 -27.79 7.21
C VAL A 308 -12.38 -28.59 8.52
N TRP A 309 -11.98 -27.97 9.64
CA TRP A 309 -11.85 -28.64 10.93
C TRP A 309 -12.62 -27.93 12.07
N PRO A 310 -13.96 -27.89 12.01
CA PRO A 310 -14.76 -27.03 12.88
C PRO A 310 -14.62 -27.35 14.37
N LYS A 311 -14.62 -28.64 14.74
CA LYS A 311 -14.52 -29.07 16.15
C LYS A 311 -13.17 -28.73 16.77
N PHE A 312 -12.08 -28.90 16.01
CA PHE A 312 -10.73 -28.65 16.49
C PHE A 312 -10.43 -27.15 16.57
N VAL A 313 -10.76 -26.41 15.51
CA VAL A 313 -10.49 -24.97 15.41
C VAL A 313 -11.32 -24.16 16.41
N THR A 314 -12.58 -24.53 16.64
CA THR A 314 -13.41 -23.83 17.64
C THR A 314 -12.87 -24.02 19.05
N LYS A 315 -12.45 -25.25 19.41
CA LYS A 315 -11.89 -25.58 20.73
C LYS A 315 -10.58 -24.85 21.01
N TRP A 316 -9.69 -24.78 20.02
CA TRP A 316 -8.35 -24.18 20.15
C TRP A 316 -8.22 -22.83 19.43
N SER A 317 -9.33 -22.10 19.27
CA SER A 317 -9.41 -20.93 18.39
C SER A 317 -8.35 -19.86 18.66
N ILE A 318 -8.13 -19.49 19.92
CA ILE A 318 -7.12 -18.49 20.30
C ILE A 318 -5.71 -19.02 20.04
N ALA A 319 -5.43 -20.28 20.39
CA ALA A 319 -4.12 -20.89 20.21
C ALA A 319 -3.76 -21.00 18.71
N ILE A 320 -4.71 -21.37 17.86
CA ILE A 320 -4.51 -21.48 16.41
C ILE A 320 -4.30 -20.09 15.79
N LYS A 321 -5.06 -19.08 16.20
CA LYS A 321 -4.84 -17.70 15.73
C LYS A 321 -3.47 -17.16 16.14
N CYS A 322 -3.05 -17.45 17.37
CA CYS A 322 -1.73 -17.06 17.86
C CYS A 322 -0.63 -17.78 17.08
N LEU A 323 -0.74 -19.10 16.90
CA LEU A 323 0.19 -19.89 16.10
C LEU A 323 0.27 -19.39 14.66
N TYR A 324 -0.86 -19.15 14.01
CA TYR A 324 -0.93 -18.60 12.66
C TYR A 324 -0.18 -17.27 12.55
N GLY A 325 -0.45 -16.35 13.46
CA GLY A 325 0.19 -15.05 13.43
C GLY A 325 1.69 -15.09 13.74
N VAL A 326 2.14 -15.97 14.65
CA VAL A 326 3.57 -16.22 14.88
C VAL A 326 4.24 -16.78 13.63
N LEU A 327 3.60 -17.74 12.95
CA LEU A 327 4.13 -18.31 11.70
C LEU A 327 4.24 -17.25 10.59
N ILE A 328 3.23 -16.40 10.41
CA ILE A 328 3.26 -15.30 9.44
C ILE A 328 4.33 -14.27 9.80
N PHE A 329 4.47 -13.91 11.08
CA PHE A 329 5.51 -12.99 11.54
C PHE A 329 6.91 -13.53 11.25
N LEU A 330 7.20 -14.77 11.64
CA LEU A 330 8.49 -15.42 11.39
C LEU A 330 8.77 -15.54 9.90
N ALA A 331 7.75 -15.90 9.11
CA ALA A 331 7.86 -15.96 7.67
C ALA A 331 8.16 -14.57 7.08
N ALA A 332 7.60 -13.49 7.62
CA ALA A 332 7.74 -12.13 7.09
C ALA A 332 9.09 -11.46 7.41
N LEU A 333 9.88 -11.99 8.35
CA LEU A 333 11.19 -11.44 8.73
C LEU A 333 12.17 -11.21 7.56
N PRO A 334 12.30 -12.09 6.54
CA PRO A 334 13.17 -11.85 5.40
C PRO A 334 12.85 -10.55 4.64
N PHE A 335 11.60 -10.08 4.65
CA PHE A 335 11.25 -8.79 4.04
C PHE A 335 11.77 -7.58 4.83
N ALA A 336 12.08 -7.74 6.13
CA ALA A 336 12.69 -6.71 6.96
C ALA A 336 14.23 -6.70 6.87
N SER A 337 14.82 -7.57 6.04
CA SER A 337 16.25 -7.52 5.72
C SER A 337 16.58 -6.38 4.76
N ARG A 338 17.88 -6.04 4.67
CA ARG A 338 18.39 -5.01 3.74
C ARG A 338 18.06 -5.28 2.27
N GLY A 339 18.04 -6.56 1.87
CA GLY A 339 17.61 -7.00 0.53
C GLY A 339 16.11 -7.29 0.41
N GLY A 340 15.33 -7.10 1.49
CA GLY A 340 13.92 -7.48 1.57
C GLY A 340 13.03 -6.77 0.54
N MET A 341 13.42 -5.59 0.08
CA MET A 341 12.70 -4.86 -0.97
C MET A 341 12.70 -5.59 -2.32
N TYR A 342 13.80 -6.28 -2.67
CA TYR A 342 13.87 -7.07 -3.91
C TYR A 342 12.94 -8.28 -3.82
N LEU A 343 12.93 -8.95 -2.67
CA LEU A 343 12.01 -10.04 -2.40
C LEU A 343 10.55 -9.56 -2.45
N PHE A 344 10.26 -8.40 -1.88
CA PHE A 344 8.93 -7.77 -1.92
C PHE A 344 8.46 -7.55 -3.36
N GLN A 345 9.28 -6.95 -4.22
CA GLN A 345 8.93 -6.70 -5.63
C GLN A 345 8.71 -7.98 -6.42
N LEU A 346 9.53 -9.01 -6.18
CA LEU A 346 9.36 -10.33 -6.79
C LEU A 346 8.01 -10.94 -6.40
N MET A 347 7.66 -10.87 -5.10
CA MET A 347 6.43 -11.42 -4.57
C MET A 347 5.20 -10.69 -5.08
N ASP A 348 5.25 -9.36 -5.13
CA ASP A 348 4.17 -8.51 -5.62
C ASP A 348 3.80 -8.84 -7.08
N TRP A 349 4.81 -8.94 -7.95
CA TRP A 349 4.56 -9.20 -9.38
C TRP A 349 4.12 -10.65 -9.67
N TYR A 350 4.86 -11.64 -9.16
CA TYR A 350 4.63 -13.03 -9.53
C TYR A 350 3.53 -13.71 -8.72
N PHE A 351 3.42 -13.41 -7.43
CA PHE A 351 2.43 -14.03 -6.57
C PHE A 351 1.18 -13.16 -6.46
N ALA A 352 1.28 -11.92 -6.01
CA ALA A 352 0.09 -11.12 -5.74
C ALA A 352 -0.66 -10.74 -7.03
N ALA A 353 0.05 -10.36 -8.08
CA ALA A 353 -0.57 -10.05 -9.36
C ALA A 353 -0.89 -11.33 -10.16
N PHE A 354 0.12 -11.97 -10.75
CA PHE A 354 -0.12 -13.01 -11.76
C PHE A 354 -0.95 -14.21 -11.25
N SER A 355 -0.66 -14.72 -10.05
CA SER A 355 -1.35 -15.93 -9.56
C SER A 355 -2.84 -15.71 -9.25
N VAL A 356 -3.21 -14.51 -8.77
CA VAL A 356 -4.59 -14.17 -8.44
C VAL A 356 -5.43 -14.05 -9.71
N LEU A 357 -4.85 -13.50 -10.78
CA LEU A 357 -5.50 -13.42 -12.08
C LEU A 357 -5.81 -14.83 -12.65
N VAL A 358 -4.83 -15.74 -12.61
CA VAL A 358 -5.02 -17.13 -13.04
C VAL A 358 -6.12 -17.81 -12.22
N ASN A 359 -6.10 -17.61 -10.89
CA ASN A 359 -7.11 -18.16 -10.00
C ASN A 359 -8.52 -17.61 -10.31
N ALA A 360 -8.65 -16.33 -10.64
CA ALA A 360 -9.92 -15.72 -11.04
C ALA A 360 -10.47 -16.33 -12.34
N ILE A 361 -9.60 -16.53 -13.34
CA ILE A 361 -10.00 -17.15 -14.61
C ILE A 361 -10.50 -18.57 -14.36
N LEU A 362 -9.76 -19.37 -13.58
CA LEU A 362 -10.16 -20.73 -13.22
C LEU A 362 -11.49 -20.75 -12.47
N GLU A 363 -11.70 -19.84 -11.51
CA GLU A 363 -12.96 -19.72 -10.78
C GLU A 363 -14.14 -19.40 -11.71
N CYS A 364 -13.98 -18.43 -12.61
CA CYS A 364 -14.98 -18.11 -13.62
C CYS A 364 -15.27 -19.31 -14.54
N ILE A 365 -14.25 -20.07 -14.94
CA ILE A 365 -14.41 -21.26 -15.77
C ILE A 365 -15.21 -22.34 -15.03
N ILE A 366 -14.83 -22.63 -13.79
CA ILE A 366 -15.46 -23.65 -12.95
C ILE A 366 -16.94 -23.30 -12.71
N ILE A 367 -17.24 -22.07 -12.27
CA ILE A 367 -18.61 -21.66 -11.96
C ILE A 367 -19.45 -21.52 -13.24
N GLY A 368 -18.88 -20.94 -14.30
CA GLY A 368 -19.60 -20.64 -15.53
C GLY A 368 -19.89 -21.88 -16.38
N TRP A 369 -18.89 -22.74 -16.59
CA TRP A 369 -18.97 -23.88 -17.52
C TRP A 369 -19.11 -25.24 -16.84
N ILE A 370 -18.40 -25.51 -15.73
CA ILE A 370 -18.43 -26.85 -15.10
C ILE A 370 -19.68 -27.03 -14.25
N TYR A 371 -19.92 -26.14 -13.27
CA TYR A 371 -21.18 -26.14 -12.52
C TYR A 371 -22.35 -25.73 -13.40
N GLY A 372 -22.07 -24.92 -14.42
CA GLY A 372 -23.01 -24.52 -15.44
C GLY A 372 -23.93 -23.38 -14.99
N LYS A 373 -24.27 -22.53 -15.95
CA LYS A 373 -25.19 -21.38 -15.77
C LYS A 373 -26.52 -21.78 -15.12
N SER A 374 -27.04 -22.99 -15.37
CA SER A 374 -28.30 -23.47 -14.81
C SER A 374 -28.21 -23.75 -13.30
N TRP A 375 -27.06 -24.21 -12.78
CA TRP A 375 -26.84 -24.37 -11.34
C TRP A 375 -26.77 -23.01 -10.64
N ALA A 376 -26.02 -22.06 -11.22
CA ALA A 376 -25.90 -20.71 -10.68
C ALA A 376 -27.21 -19.90 -10.76
N VAL A 377 -28.00 -20.08 -11.82
CA VAL A 377 -29.27 -19.35 -12.04
C VAL A 377 -30.45 -20.03 -11.36
N SER A 378 -30.52 -21.37 -11.27
CA SER A 378 -31.62 -22.06 -10.57
C SER A 378 -31.62 -21.79 -9.07
N ARG A 379 -30.44 -21.48 -8.49
CA ARG A 379 -30.31 -20.95 -7.12
C ARG A 379 -30.62 -19.45 -6.98
N ARG A 380 -30.74 -18.66 -8.05
CA ARG A 380 -31.16 -17.24 -7.95
C ARG A 380 -32.59 -17.05 -7.44
N PRO A 381 -33.63 -17.80 -7.90
CA PRO A 381 -34.96 -17.71 -7.30
C PRO A 381 -35.15 -18.64 -6.10
N THR A 382 -34.31 -19.66 -5.90
CA THR A 382 -34.43 -20.58 -4.74
C THR A 382 -33.64 -20.18 -3.49
N PHE A 383 -32.79 -19.14 -3.54
CA PHE A 383 -32.36 -18.41 -2.34
C PHE A 383 -33.51 -17.67 -1.64
N TYR A 384 -34.65 -17.46 -2.31
CA TYR A 384 -35.88 -16.89 -1.72
C TYR A 384 -36.99 -17.93 -1.46
N VAL A 385 -36.91 -19.15 -2.00
CA VAL A 385 -38.07 -20.07 -2.08
C VAL A 385 -37.86 -21.45 -1.41
N TRP A 386 -36.64 -21.87 -1.06
CA TRP A 386 -36.42 -23.21 -0.47
C TRP A 386 -36.72 -23.35 1.03
N GLN A 387 -37.51 -22.46 1.63
CA GLN A 387 -38.04 -22.67 2.99
C GLN A 387 -39.51 -23.13 3.04
N LYS A 388 -40.12 -23.51 1.90
CA LYS A 388 -41.51 -24.01 1.89
C LYS A 388 -41.71 -25.52 1.66
N THR A 389 -40.67 -26.32 1.49
CA THR A 389 -40.85 -27.74 1.13
C THR A 389 -39.87 -28.70 1.79
N THR A 390 -39.52 -28.48 3.07
CA THR A 390 -38.83 -29.53 3.86
C THR A 390 -39.17 -29.45 5.35
N ILE A 391 -40.46 -29.36 5.65
CA ILE A 391 -41.03 -29.78 6.93
C ILE A 391 -42.21 -30.69 6.59
N HIS A 392 -41.91 -31.92 6.23
CA HIS A 392 -42.79 -33.09 6.32
C HIS A 392 -41.90 -34.32 6.22
N PHE A 393 -41.36 -34.75 7.35
CA PHE A 393 -41.64 -36.04 8.01
C PHE A 393 -40.81 -36.13 9.28
#